data_AF-A0A7S1SG12-F1
#
_entry.id   AF-A0A7S1SG12-F1
#
_cell.length_a   1.000
_cell.length_b   1.000
_cell.length_c   1.000
_cell.angle_alpha   90.00
_cell.angle_beta   90.00
_cell.angle_gamma   90.00
#
_symmetry.space_group_name_H-M   'P 1'
#
loop_
_entity.id
_entity.type
_entity.pdbx_description
1 polymer ?
#
loop_
_entity_poly.entity_id
_entity_poly.type
_entity_poly.pdbx_seq_one_letter_code
_entity_poly.pdbx_strand_id
1 'polypeptide(L)'
;GVQGPAAASAASPSEPAAPPEDAAAPALARSAGQALEVRADIPVVTGRPMRVLGLHGAPGNGNLTKYQTTQMRKVLGAGAEWLFLDAPRPWRPEARGSVDKWQHVTRERTEMEQRIADGSPFTQWYDIDLSGEVDEPPNRYVQEGAEYILDYVQREGPIDVVVAFSNGASTLFALHLLLQRRGPQ
;
A
#
# COMPACT_ATOMS: atom_id res chain seq x y z
N GLY A 1 25.32 -72.47 0.21
CA GLY A 1 23.95 -71.98 -0.03
C GLY A 1 23.44 -71.43 1.28
N VAL A 2 23.46 -70.12 1.44
CA VAL A 2 23.18 -69.45 2.71
C VAL A 2 21.76 -68.91 2.65
N GLN A 3 20.93 -69.37 3.59
CA GLN A 3 19.55 -68.94 3.82
C GLN A 3 19.50 -67.44 4.14
N GLY A 4 18.59 -66.72 3.50
CA GLY A 4 18.40 -65.28 3.68
C GLY A 4 17.78 -64.93 5.03
N PRO A 5 18.00 -63.70 5.54
CA PRO A 5 17.28 -63.21 6.71
C PRO A 5 15.94 -62.59 6.33
N ALA A 6 14.99 -62.80 7.24
CA ALA A 6 13.60 -62.39 7.19
C ALA A 6 13.41 -60.87 7.20
N ALA A 7 12.36 -60.41 6.54
CA ALA A 7 11.90 -59.03 6.52
C ALA A 7 11.45 -58.59 7.92
N ALA A 8 12.08 -57.53 8.44
CA ALA A 8 11.59 -56.80 9.60
C ALA A 8 10.51 -55.79 9.14
N SER A 9 9.34 -55.91 9.75
CA SER A 9 8.20 -54.99 9.59
C SER A 9 8.58 -53.59 10.09
N ALA A 10 8.45 -52.58 9.24
CA ALA A 10 8.63 -51.18 9.61
C ALA A 10 7.40 -50.70 10.41
N ALA A 11 7.59 -50.36 11.68
CA ALA A 11 6.61 -49.63 12.46
C ALA A 11 6.53 -48.17 11.96
N SER A 12 5.31 -47.70 11.71
CA SER A 12 5.02 -46.31 11.34
C SER A 12 5.49 -45.33 12.42
N PRO A 13 6.10 -44.18 12.07
CA PRO A 13 6.35 -43.13 13.04
C PRO A 13 5.02 -42.48 13.44
N SER A 14 4.74 -42.47 14.73
CA SER A 14 3.62 -41.78 15.37
C SER A 14 3.72 -40.27 15.18
N GLU A 15 2.59 -39.64 14.85
CA GLU A 15 2.39 -38.18 14.81
C GLU A 15 2.93 -37.48 16.08
N PRO A 16 3.61 -36.32 15.96
CA PRO A 16 3.96 -35.53 17.12
C PRO A 16 2.70 -34.90 17.72
N ALA A 17 2.51 -35.11 19.02
CA ALA A 17 1.42 -34.55 19.81
C ALA A 17 1.41 -33.01 19.72
N ALA A 18 0.21 -32.44 19.55
CA ALA A 18 -0.01 -31.00 19.56
C ALA A 18 0.46 -30.37 20.88
N PRO A 19 1.11 -29.20 20.86
CA PRO A 19 1.52 -28.52 22.07
C PRO A 19 0.30 -28.00 22.85
N PRO A 20 0.39 -27.90 24.18
CA PRO A 20 -0.71 -27.48 25.03
C PRO A 20 -1.11 -26.03 24.77
N GLU A 21 -2.41 -25.82 24.52
CA GLU A 21 -3.07 -24.53 24.70
C GLU A 21 -2.97 -24.14 26.17
N ASP A 22 -2.10 -23.18 26.49
CA ASP A 22 -2.43 -21.91 27.16
C ASP A 22 -1.16 -21.33 27.80
N ALA A 23 -0.60 -20.27 27.21
CA ALA A 23 0.15 -19.23 27.91
C ALA A 23 0.64 -18.14 26.94
N ALA A 24 0.07 -16.94 27.12
CA ALA A 24 0.62 -15.64 26.76
C ALA A 24 0.70 -15.24 25.27
N ALA A 25 -0.44 -14.87 24.70
CA ALA A 25 -0.51 -13.81 23.68
C ALA A 25 -1.03 -12.51 24.33
N PRO A 26 -0.17 -11.54 24.69
CA PRO A 26 -0.65 -10.28 25.24
C PRO A 26 -1.01 -9.28 24.12
N ALA A 27 -2.18 -8.67 24.30
CA ALA A 27 -2.57 -7.33 23.87
C ALA A 27 -2.94 -7.01 22.40
N LEU A 28 -2.71 -7.86 21.39
CA LEU A 28 -3.10 -7.52 20.00
C LEU A 28 -4.52 -7.96 19.60
N ALA A 29 -5.17 -8.83 20.37
CA ALA A 29 -6.49 -9.38 20.03
C ALA A 29 -7.70 -8.60 20.57
N ARG A 30 -7.50 -7.47 21.29
CA ARG A 30 -8.60 -6.73 21.95
C ARG A 30 -9.13 -5.50 21.22
N SER A 31 -8.64 -5.16 20.02
CA SER A 31 -9.16 -4.01 19.26
C SER A 31 -10.14 -4.37 18.14
N ALA A 32 -10.46 -5.65 17.94
CA ALA A 32 -11.31 -6.12 16.84
C ALA A 32 -12.83 -5.84 17.01
N GLY A 33 -13.21 -4.90 17.89
CA GLY A 33 -14.61 -4.66 18.24
C GLY A 33 -14.97 -3.22 18.62
N GLN A 34 -14.09 -2.24 18.42
CA GLN A 34 -14.56 -0.85 18.44
C GLN A 34 -15.25 -0.60 17.10
N ALA A 35 -16.58 -0.56 17.14
CA ALA A 35 -17.36 0.04 16.07
C ALA A 35 -16.70 1.37 15.73
N LEU A 36 -16.35 1.58 14.45
CA LEU A 36 -15.94 2.89 13.96
C LEU A 36 -17.09 3.84 14.27
N GLU A 37 -16.99 4.55 15.40
CA GLU A 37 -17.91 5.64 15.69
C GLU A 37 -17.66 6.68 14.60
N VAL A 38 -18.60 6.75 13.66
CA VAL A 38 -18.64 7.82 12.68
C VAL A 38 -18.74 9.10 13.50
N ARG A 39 -17.69 9.92 13.43
CA ARG A 39 -17.63 11.24 14.06
C ARG A 39 -18.85 12.05 13.63
N ALA A 40 -19.87 12.07 14.48
CA ALA A 40 -21.15 12.75 14.23
C ALA A 40 -21.00 14.28 14.17
N ASP A 41 -19.83 14.80 14.56
CA ASP A 41 -19.45 16.20 14.52
C ASP A 41 -18.93 16.67 13.16
N ILE A 42 -18.69 15.77 12.19
CA ILE A 42 -18.28 16.17 10.85
C ILE A 42 -19.52 16.59 10.04
N PRO A 43 -19.65 17.87 9.63
CA PRO A 43 -20.79 18.33 8.85
C PRO A 43 -20.85 17.58 7.52
N VAL A 44 -22.00 16.97 7.21
CA VAL A 44 -22.23 16.37 5.90
C VAL A 44 -22.20 17.47 4.85
N VAL A 45 -21.26 17.39 3.92
CA VAL A 45 -21.19 18.35 2.82
C VAL A 45 -22.17 17.94 1.74
N THR A 46 -23.21 18.75 1.53
CA THR A 46 -24.25 18.50 0.52
C THR A 46 -24.19 19.53 -0.62
N GLY A 47 -24.84 19.24 -1.75
CA GLY A 47 -24.99 20.19 -2.85
C GLY A 47 -23.78 20.35 -3.79
N ARG A 48 -22.76 19.50 -3.66
CA ARG A 48 -21.60 19.45 -4.58
C ARG A 48 -21.25 18.02 -4.99
N PRO A 49 -20.53 17.80 -6.11
CA PRO A 49 -19.93 16.50 -6.42
C PRO A 49 -19.00 16.01 -5.30
N MET A 50 -18.91 14.69 -5.17
CA MET A 50 -17.94 14.03 -4.29
C MET A 50 -16.51 14.33 -4.77
N ARG A 51 -15.63 14.78 -3.90
CA ARG A 51 -14.23 15.08 -4.24
C ARG A 51 -13.37 13.87 -3.89
N VAL A 52 -12.84 13.24 -4.93
CA VAL A 52 -12.03 12.01 -4.85
C VAL A 52 -10.58 12.34 -5.15
N LEU A 53 -9.69 12.08 -4.19
CA LEU A 53 -8.24 12.21 -4.34
C LEU A 53 -7.63 10.86 -4.75
N GLY A 54 -7.01 10.81 -5.92
CA GLY A 54 -6.26 9.65 -6.42
C GLY A 54 -4.77 9.74 -6.10
N LEU A 55 -4.22 8.71 -5.44
CA LEU A 55 -2.80 8.57 -5.11
C LEU A 55 -2.19 7.37 -5.86
N HIS A 56 -1.14 7.62 -6.65
CA HIS A 56 -0.50 6.58 -7.47
C HIS A 56 0.41 5.65 -6.66
N GLY A 57 0.68 4.45 -7.20
CA GLY A 57 1.76 3.58 -6.73
C GLY A 57 3.13 4.00 -7.29
N ALA A 58 4.21 3.39 -6.79
CA ALA A 58 5.56 3.65 -7.29
C ALA A 58 6.00 2.56 -8.29
N PRO A 59 6.74 2.94 -9.35
CA PRO A 59 6.83 4.30 -9.89
C PRO A 59 5.54 4.70 -10.62
N GLY A 60 5.11 5.95 -10.46
CA GLY A 60 3.87 6.42 -11.09
C GLY A 60 3.71 7.93 -11.10
N ASN A 61 2.53 8.37 -11.54
CA ASN A 61 2.04 9.74 -11.47
C ASN A 61 0.50 9.73 -11.59
N GLY A 62 -0.10 10.90 -11.50
CA GLY A 62 -1.53 11.14 -11.54
C GLY A 62 -2.18 10.69 -12.84
N ASN A 63 -1.46 10.74 -13.97
CA ASN A 63 -1.98 10.25 -15.25
C ASN A 63 -2.17 8.72 -15.23
N LEU A 64 -1.25 7.98 -14.59
CA LEU A 64 -1.41 6.53 -14.41
C LEU A 64 -2.62 6.22 -13.54
N THR A 65 -2.81 6.91 -12.41
CA THR A 65 -3.99 6.70 -11.56
C THR A 65 -5.27 7.10 -12.27
N LYS A 66 -5.26 8.19 -13.05
CA LYS A 66 -6.39 8.60 -13.90
C LYS A 66 -6.75 7.55 -14.93
N TYR A 67 -5.76 6.90 -15.54
CA TYR A 67 -5.95 5.79 -16.45
C TYR A 67 -6.54 4.56 -15.73
N GLN A 68 -5.93 4.14 -14.62
CA GLN A 68 -6.37 2.99 -13.81
C GLN A 68 -7.80 3.15 -13.26
N THR A 69 -8.21 4.37 -12.96
CA THR A 69 -9.54 4.70 -12.43
C THR A 69 -10.58 5.03 -13.50
N THR A 70 -10.27 4.85 -14.79
CA THR A 70 -11.15 5.24 -15.91
C THR A 70 -12.57 4.69 -15.78
N GLN A 71 -12.74 3.40 -15.46
CA GLN A 71 -14.07 2.80 -15.37
C GLN A 71 -14.86 3.32 -14.17
N MET A 72 -14.20 3.48 -13.02
CA MET A 72 -14.81 4.07 -11.83
C MET A 72 -15.27 5.52 -12.09
N ARG A 73 -14.43 6.31 -12.76
CA ARG A 73 -14.78 7.67 -13.19
C ARG A 73 -15.98 7.71 -14.12
N LYS A 74 -16.08 6.77 -15.07
CA LYS A 74 -17.23 6.66 -15.98
C LYS A 74 -18.53 6.38 -15.23
N VAL A 75 -18.49 5.48 -14.24
CA VAL A 75 -19.66 5.12 -13.43
C VAL A 75 -20.11 6.28 -12.55
N LEU A 76 -19.16 6.99 -11.91
CA LEU A 76 -19.48 8.12 -11.03
C LEU A 76 -19.92 9.37 -11.80
N GLY A 77 -19.46 9.54 -13.03
CA GLY A 77 -19.87 10.62 -13.92
C GLY A 77 -19.71 12.00 -13.27
N ALA A 78 -20.73 12.85 -13.44
CA ALA A 78 -20.75 14.19 -12.85
C ALA A 78 -20.96 14.21 -11.32
N GLY A 79 -21.23 13.05 -10.70
CA GLY A 79 -21.35 12.91 -9.26
C GLY A 79 -20.02 12.97 -8.51
N ALA A 80 -18.88 12.91 -9.22
CA ALA A 80 -17.56 12.97 -8.61
C ALA A 80 -16.59 13.90 -9.37
N GLU A 81 -15.89 14.73 -8.62
CA GLU A 81 -14.72 15.50 -9.06
C GLU A 81 -13.45 14.75 -8.66
N TRP A 82 -12.51 14.60 -9.59
CA TRP A 82 -11.30 13.81 -9.40
C TRP A 82 -10.06 14.70 -9.37
N LEU A 83 -9.29 14.58 -8.30
CA LEU A 83 -7.98 15.20 -8.12
C LEU A 83 -6.92 14.09 -8.15
N PHE A 84 -5.80 14.34 -8.82
CA PHE A 84 -4.68 13.39 -8.87
C PHE A 84 -3.43 14.08 -8.37
N LEU A 85 -2.84 13.53 -7.31
CA LEU A 85 -1.64 14.09 -6.70
C LEU A 85 -0.42 13.27 -7.09
N ASP A 86 0.58 13.96 -7.62
CA ASP A 86 1.91 13.40 -7.86
C ASP A 86 2.73 13.41 -6.58
N ALA A 87 3.46 12.32 -6.36
CA ALA A 87 4.35 12.19 -5.24
C ALA A 87 5.56 13.14 -5.38
N PRO A 88 6.12 13.64 -4.26
CA PRO A 88 7.14 14.69 -4.31
C PRO A 88 8.53 14.18 -4.70
N ARG A 89 8.80 12.87 -4.57
CA ARG A 89 10.14 12.34 -4.82
C ARG A 89 10.28 11.86 -6.25
N PRO A 90 11.34 12.27 -6.97
CA PRO A 90 11.64 11.71 -8.28
C PRO A 90 11.96 10.23 -8.14
N TRP A 91 11.43 9.41 -9.04
CA TRP A 91 11.86 8.02 -9.19
C TRP A 91 12.90 7.92 -10.31
N ARG A 92 13.83 6.97 -10.17
CA ARG A 92 14.78 6.60 -11.22
C ARG A 92 14.84 5.07 -11.32
N PRO A 93 14.98 4.54 -12.55
CA PRO A 93 15.19 3.12 -12.73
C PRO A 93 16.53 2.72 -12.12
N GLU A 94 16.55 1.56 -11.48
CA GLU A 94 17.76 0.95 -10.92
C GLU A 94 18.11 -0.26 -11.78
N ALA A 95 19.33 -0.29 -12.30
CA ALA A 95 19.84 -1.43 -13.05
C ALA A 95 20.04 -2.62 -12.10
N ARG A 96 18.99 -3.44 -11.99
CA ARG A 96 19.01 -4.72 -11.26
C ARG A 96 18.87 -5.86 -12.24
N GLY A 97 19.40 -7.03 -11.88
CA GLY A 97 19.31 -8.23 -12.70
C GLY A 97 17.86 -8.57 -13.07
N SER A 98 17.64 -9.17 -14.25
CA SER A 98 16.32 -9.45 -14.82
C SER A 98 15.43 -10.40 -14.01
N VAL A 99 15.96 -10.98 -12.93
CA VAL A 99 15.28 -11.91 -12.02
C VAL A 99 14.93 -11.28 -10.67
N ASP A 100 15.10 -9.96 -10.53
CA ASP A 100 14.79 -9.23 -9.31
C ASP A 100 13.27 -9.26 -9.02
N LYS A 101 12.90 -9.68 -7.80
CA LYS A 101 11.50 -9.70 -7.34
C LYS A 101 10.85 -8.31 -7.36
N TRP A 102 11.67 -7.26 -7.36
CA TRP A 102 11.25 -5.86 -7.40
C TRP A 102 11.33 -5.24 -8.80
N GLN A 103 11.47 -6.05 -9.86
CA GLN A 103 11.55 -5.56 -11.23
C GLN A 103 10.41 -4.59 -11.59
N HIS A 104 9.19 -4.81 -11.08
CA HIS A 104 8.05 -3.92 -11.34
C HIS A 104 8.25 -2.49 -10.80
N VAL A 105 9.11 -2.30 -9.79
CA VAL A 105 9.48 -1.00 -9.22
C VAL A 105 10.76 -0.46 -9.85
N THR A 106 11.74 -1.31 -10.15
CA THR A 106 13.12 -0.89 -10.49
C THR A 106 13.38 -0.78 -11.98
N ARG A 107 12.61 -1.49 -12.83
CA ARG A 107 12.79 -1.45 -14.28
C ARG A 107 12.43 -0.11 -14.89
N GLU A 108 13.04 0.17 -16.04
CA GLU A 108 12.58 1.17 -17.00
C GLU A 108 11.09 1.03 -17.32
N ARG A 109 10.40 2.16 -17.44
CA ARG A 109 8.97 2.17 -17.76
C ARG A 109 8.76 1.77 -19.21
N THR A 110 7.76 0.92 -19.44
CA THR A 110 7.39 0.47 -20.80
C THR A 110 6.90 1.64 -21.64
N GLU A 111 6.93 1.49 -22.97
CA GLU A 111 6.35 2.49 -23.87
C GLU A 111 4.88 2.80 -23.55
N MET A 112 4.10 1.80 -23.15
CA MET A 112 2.70 2.01 -22.76
C MET A 112 2.61 2.90 -21.51
N GLU A 113 3.39 2.61 -20.47
CA GLU A 113 3.43 3.44 -19.26
C GLU A 113 3.89 4.87 -19.58
N GLN A 114 4.89 5.03 -20.45
CA GLN A 114 5.37 6.36 -20.88
C GLN A 114 4.28 7.12 -21.67
N ARG A 115 3.54 6.45 -22.56
CA ARG A 115 2.41 7.05 -23.29
C ARG A 115 1.28 7.46 -22.35
N ILE A 116 0.97 6.65 -21.33
CA ILE A 116 -0.03 7.00 -20.31
C ILE A 116 0.46 8.19 -19.47
N ALA A 117 1.75 8.24 -19.14
CA ALA A 117 2.34 9.34 -18.37
C ALA A 117 2.29 10.68 -19.11
N ASP A 118 2.23 10.68 -20.44
CA ASP A 118 2.11 11.89 -21.27
C ASP A 118 3.20 12.94 -20.99
N GLY A 119 4.45 12.47 -20.87
CA GLY A 119 5.61 13.32 -20.58
C GLY A 119 5.75 13.71 -19.10
N SER A 120 4.77 13.43 -18.24
CA SER A 120 4.90 13.65 -16.79
C SER A 120 5.97 12.72 -16.18
N PRO A 121 6.74 13.20 -15.20
CA PRO A 121 7.76 12.39 -14.54
C PRO A 121 7.13 11.21 -13.79
N PHE A 122 7.91 10.14 -13.64
CA PHE A 122 7.59 9.07 -12.69
C PHE A 122 8.17 9.44 -11.33
N THR A 123 7.35 9.29 -10.29
CA THR A 123 7.63 9.69 -8.91
C THR A 123 7.27 8.58 -7.93
N GLN A 124 7.68 8.76 -6.67
CA GLN A 124 7.39 7.87 -5.55
C GLN A 124 7.17 8.65 -4.25
N TRP A 125 6.39 8.10 -3.33
CA TRP A 125 6.05 8.76 -2.07
C TRP A 125 7.17 8.64 -1.03
N TYR A 126 7.86 7.51 -1.06
CA TYR A 126 8.98 7.18 -0.19
C TYR A 126 9.94 6.28 -0.96
N ASP A 127 11.19 6.22 -0.52
CA ASP A 127 12.16 5.32 -1.13
C ASP A 127 11.92 3.90 -0.58
N ILE A 128 11.69 2.97 -1.49
CA ILE A 128 11.72 1.55 -1.19
C ILE A 128 13.21 1.19 -1.20
N ASP A 129 13.82 1.02 -0.03
CA ASP A 129 15.20 0.53 0.02
C ASP A 129 15.19 -0.90 -0.54
N LEU A 130 16.09 -1.22 -1.45
CA LEU A 130 16.14 -2.51 -2.11
C LEU A 130 17.56 -3.10 -1.99
N SER A 131 18.46 -2.47 -1.21
CA SER A 131 19.90 -2.79 -1.18
C SER A 131 20.26 -4.15 -0.56
N GLY A 132 19.30 -4.88 0.01
CA GLY A 132 19.44 -6.33 0.24
C GLY A 132 20.46 -6.76 1.31
N GLU A 133 20.57 -6.04 2.44
CA GLU A 133 21.29 -6.54 3.63
C GLU A 133 20.40 -6.71 4.88
N VAL A 134 19.09 -6.44 4.76
CA VAL A 134 18.11 -6.56 5.85
C VAL A 134 16.84 -7.26 5.32
N ASP A 135 16.26 -8.18 6.09
CA ASP A 135 15.08 -8.98 5.68
C ASP A 135 13.85 -8.10 5.33
N GLU A 136 13.74 -6.91 5.94
CA GLU A 136 12.81 -5.87 5.54
C GLU A 136 13.58 -4.55 5.32
N PRO A 137 13.59 -4.00 4.10
CA PRO A 137 14.26 -2.73 3.85
C PRO A 137 13.56 -1.57 4.58
N PRO A 138 14.31 -0.64 5.20
CA PRO A 138 13.69 0.53 5.82
C PRO A 138 13.12 1.42 4.72
N ASN A 139 11.80 1.58 4.70
CA ASN A 139 11.15 2.60 3.88
C ASN A 139 11.61 3.98 4.36
N ARG A 140 12.38 4.70 3.54
CA ARG A 140 12.88 6.04 3.90
C ARG A 140 11.92 7.09 3.39
N TYR A 141 11.75 8.16 4.16
CA TYR A 141 10.92 9.31 3.81
C TYR A 141 9.39 9.06 3.79
N VAL A 142 8.93 8.01 4.48
CA VAL A 142 7.49 7.70 4.58
C VAL A 142 6.73 8.82 5.27
N GLN A 143 7.32 9.42 6.31
CA GLN A 143 6.68 10.49 7.07
C GLN A 143 6.53 11.75 6.20
N GLU A 144 7.56 12.11 5.43
CA GLU A 144 7.55 13.25 4.53
C GLU A 144 6.51 13.06 3.42
N GLY A 145 6.39 11.85 2.87
CA GLY A 145 5.31 11.52 1.92
C GLY A 145 3.92 11.66 2.54
N ALA A 146 3.74 11.23 3.80
CA ALA A 146 2.49 11.34 4.52
C ALA A 146 2.11 12.79 4.85
N GLU A 147 3.08 13.59 5.31
CA GLU A 147 2.91 15.01 5.60
C GLU A 147 2.60 15.80 4.33
N TYR A 148 3.24 15.47 3.20
CA TYR A 148 2.91 16.08 1.91
C TYR A 148 1.47 15.81 1.47
N ILE A 149 0.94 14.60 1.70
CA ILE A 149 -0.49 14.30 1.46
C ILE A 149 -1.37 15.13 2.40
N LEU A 150 -1.01 15.23 3.68
CA LEU A 150 -1.77 16.01 4.66
C LEU A 150 -1.85 17.49 4.26
N ASP A 151 -0.72 18.09 3.90
CA ASP A 151 -0.64 19.49 3.46
C ASP A 151 -1.52 19.72 2.22
N TYR A 152 -1.52 18.77 1.28
CA TYR A 152 -2.39 18.84 0.11
C TYR A 152 -3.87 18.77 0.49
N VAL A 153 -4.27 17.81 1.34
CA VAL A 153 -5.66 17.65 1.79
C VAL A 153 -6.15 18.87 2.56
N GLN A 154 -5.30 19.48 3.39
CA GLN A 154 -5.63 20.69 4.13
C GLN A 154 -5.80 21.90 3.20
N ARG A 155 -4.97 22.01 2.16
CA ARG A 155 -4.99 23.12 1.20
C ARG A 155 -6.13 23.02 0.18
N GLU A 156 -6.39 21.82 -0.33
CA GLU A 156 -7.34 21.57 -1.42
C GLU A 156 -8.69 21.04 -0.93
N GLY A 157 -8.83 20.81 0.37
CA GLY A 157 -10.04 20.29 0.97
C GLY A 157 -11.29 21.15 0.70
N PRO A 158 -12.49 20.55 0.82
CA PRO A 158 -12.76 19.23 1.39
C PRO A 158 -12.48 18.07 0.40
N ILE A 159 -11.94 16.95 0.92
CA ILE A 159 -11.78 15.67 0.22
C ILE A 159 -12.68 14.64 0.90
N ASP A 160 -13.54 13.96 0.14
CA ASP A 160 -14.51 13.01 0.71
C ASP A 160 -13.97 11.57 0.67
N VAL A 161 -13.21 11.24 -0.38
CA VAL A 161 -12.69 9.89 -0.61
C VAL A 161 -11.24 9.98 -1.09
N VAL A 162 -10.40 9.10 -0.57
CA VAL A 162 -9.05 8.88 -1.09
C VAL A 162 -8.99 7.49 -1.71
N VAL A 163 -8.59 7.42 -2.98
CA VAL A 163 -8.30 6.19 -3.72
C VAL A 163 -6.80 6.07 -3.88
N ALA A 164 -6.20 5.04 -3.32
CA ALA A 164 -4.75 4.87 -3.32
C ALA A 164 -4.34 3.46 -3.74
N PHE A 165 -3.16 3.34 -4.34
CA PHE A 165 -2.60 2.05 -4.77
C PHE A 165 -1.14 1.86 -4.32
N SER A 166 -0.79 0.65 -3.90
CA SER A 166 0.58 0.22 -3.55
C SER A 166 1.32 1.25 -2.67
N ASN A 167 2.47 1.78 -3.11
CA ASN A 167 3.26 2.82 -2.43
C ASN A 167 2.42 4.02 -1.93
N GLY A 168 1.43 4.48 -2.70
CA GLY A 168 0.51 5.54 -2.28
C GLY A 168 -0.45 5.11 -1.17
N ALA A 169 -0.92 3.85 -1.19
CA ALA A 169 -1.77 3.29 -0.13
C ALA A 169 -0.99 3.09 1.17
N SER A 170 0.26 2.61 1.09
CA SER A 170 1.15 2.50 2.25
C SER A 170 1.44 3.87 2.88
N THR A 171 1.61 4.91 2.06
CA THR A 171 1.82 6.28 2.55
C THR A 171 0.56 6.85 3.20
N LEU A 172 -0.62 6.62 2.61
CA LEU A 172 -1.90 6.99 3.23
C LEU A 172 -2.11 6.30 4.58
N PHE A 173 -1.72 5.03 4.68
CA PHE A 173 -1.78 4.30 5.95
C PHE A 173 -0.81 4.90 6.99
N ALA A 174 0.40 5.27 6.58
CA ALA A 174 1.34 5.98 7.46
C ALA A 174 0.76 7.33 7.93
N LEU A 175 0.11 8.09 7.06
CA LEU A 175 -0.60 9.32 7.44
C LEU A 175 -1.68 9.03 8.49
N HIS A 176 -2.50 7.99 8.28
CA HIS A 176 -3.52 7.59 9.25
C HIS A 176 -2.91 7.33 10.64
N LEU A 177 -1.80 6.59 10.71
CA LEU A 177 -1.09 6.32 11.97
C LEU A 177 -0.50 7.59 12.59
N LEU A 178 0.03 8.52 11.78
CA LEU A 178 0.53 9.80 12.28
C LEU A 178 -0.60 10.64 12.90
N LEU A 179 -1.76 10.70 12.26
CA LEU A 179 -2.92 11.42 12.77
C LEU A 179 -3.44 10.79 14.08
N GLN A 180 -3.50 9.46 14.18
CA GLN A 180 -3.88 8.78 15.41
C GLN A 180 -2.95 9.14 16.59
N ARG A 181 -1.63 9.23 16.34
CA ARG A 181 -0.64 9.58 17.37
C ARG A 181 -0.72 11.05 17.81
N ARG A 182 -1.11 11.95 16.91
CA ARG A 182 -1.27 13.38 17.21
C ARG A 182 -2.52 13.68 18.05
N GLY A 183 -3.46 12.74 18.12
CA GLY A 183 -4.75 12.95 18.78
C GLY A 183 -5.69 13.82 17.94
N PRO A 184 -6.96 13.99 18.37
CA PRO A 184 -7.89 14.87 17.71
C PRO A 184 -7.39 16.32 17.78
N GLN A 185 -7.32 16.98 16.61
CA GLN A 185 -7.13 18.43 16.50
C GLN A 185 -8.48 19.14 16.49
#